data_AF-A0AAP0BLK8-F1
#
_entry.id   AF-A0AAP0BLK8-F1
#
_cell.length_a   1.000
_cell.length_b   1.000
_cell.length_c   1.000
_cell.angle_alpha   90.00
_cell.angle_beta   90.00
_cell.angle_gamma   90.00
#
_symmetry.space_group_name_H-M   'P 1'
#
loop_
_entity.id
_entity.type
_entity.pdbx_description
1 polymer ?
#
loop_
_entity_poly.entity_id
_entity_poly.type
_entity_poly.pdbx_seq_one_letter_code
_entity_poly.pdbx_strand_id
1 'polypeptide(L)'
;MNPLISAASVIAAGLAVGLASIGPGVGQGTAAGQAVEGIVRQPEAEDKRKQKILSTIRNSEELRRGAIEQFERARARLRKVEMEADEYRTNGYSEIEREKVNLINATLDSLKRLENFKNETIFFEQQRAINQVRQQVFQQTLKRALGTLNSCLNSELHFRTISDNIGILGSVE
;
A
#
# COMPACT_ATOMS: atom_id res chain seq x y z
N MET A 1 -10.81 10.32 -11.27
CA MET A 1 -11.05 10.98 -12.58
C MET A 1 -9.73 11.03 -13.33
N ASN A 2 -9.70 10.74 -14.63
CA ASN A 2 -8.44 10.75 -15.39
C ASN A 2 -7.86 12.18 -15.44
N PRO A 3 -6.60 12.40 -15.03
CA PRO A 3 -6.00 13.74 -14.98
C PRO A 3 -5.99 14.44 -16.35
N LEU A 4 -5.90 13.67 -17.44
CA LEU A 4 -6.01 14.17 -18.81
C LEU A 4 -7.38 14.79 -19.12
N ILE A 5 -8.46 14.17 -18.64
CA ILE A 5 -9.83 14.67 -18.84
C ILE A 5 -10.05 15.95 -18.03
N SER A 6 -9.50 16.01 -16.81
CA SER A 6 -9.56 17.22 -15.98
C SER A 6 -8.85 18.39 -16.65
N ALA A 7 -7.61 18.19 -17.12
CA ALA A 7 -6.82 19.21 -17.81
C ALA A 7 -7.50 19.68 -19.11
N ALA A 8 -7.99 18.75 -19.94
CA ALA A 8 -8.71 19.08 -21.16
C ALA A 8 -9.99 19.88 -20.90
N SER A 9 -10.72 19.59 -19.81
CA SER A 9 -11.96 20.29 -19.48
C SER A 9 -11.71 21.75 -19.08
N VAL A 10 -10.62 22.03 -18.34
CA VAL A 10 -10.26 23.39 -17.92
C VAL A 10 -9.86 24.23 -19.13
N ILE A 11 -9.08 23.67 -20.05
CA ILE A 11 -8.69 24.34 -21.30
C ILE A 11 -9.91 24.62 -22.18
N ALA A 12 -10.80 23.63 -22.35
CA ALA A 12 -12.04 23.79 -23.11
C ALA A 12 -12.95 24.85 -22.51
N ALA A 13 -13.08 24.90 -21.18
CA ALA A 13 -13.86 25.93 -20.48
C ALA A 13 -13.27 27.33 -20.67
N GLY A 14 -11.94 27.48 -20.57
CA GLY A 14 -11.27 28.76 -20.79
C GLY A 14 -11.47 29.31 -22.22
N LEU A 15 -11.33 28.45 -23.22
CA LEU A 15 -11.58 28.80 -24.63
C LEU A 15 -13.04 29.15 -24.90
N ALA A 16 -13.98 28.36 -24.35
CA ALA A 16 -15.41 28.60 -24.53
C ALA A 16 -15.84 29.94 -23.93
N VAL A 17 -15.39 30.27 -22.71
CA VAL A 17 -15.71 31.56 -22.05
C VAL A 17 -15.06 32.73 -22.79
N GLY A 18 -13.80 32.60 -23.21
CA GLY A 18 -13.09 33.65 -23.96
C GLY A 18 -13.79 33.99 -25.27
N LEU A 19 -14.12 32.98 -26.08
CA LEU A 19 -14.78 33.18 -27.38
C LEU A 19 -16.25 33.63 -27.24
N ALA A 20 -16.97 33.12 -26.24
CA ALA A 20 -18.36 33.51 -26.00
C ALA A 20 -18.54 35.00 -25.64
N SER A 21 -17.50 35.65 -25.13
CA SER A 21 -17.54 37.07 -24.75
C SER A 21 -17.57 38.03 -25.96
N ILE A 22 -17.15 37.59 -27.15
CA ILE A 22 -17.07 38.42 -28.36
C ILE A 22 -18.47 38.76 -28.89
N GLY A 23 -19.38 37.78 -28.89
CA GLY A 23 -20.73 37.90 -29.44
C GLY A 23 -21.55 39.04 -28.79
N PRO A 24 -21.67 39.08 -27.45
CA PRO A 24 -22.33 40.17 -26.75
C PRO A 24 -21.69 41.53 -27.03
N GLY A 25 -20.35 41.63 -27.06
CA GLY A 25 -19.66 42.90 -27.34
C GLY A 25 -19.99 43.47 -28.72
N VAL A 26 -19.92 42.64 -29.76
CA VAL A 26 -20.26 43.05 -31.14
C VAL A 26 -21.76 43.35 -31.28
N GLY A 27 -22.62 42.49 -30.73
CA GLY A 27 -24.07 42.64 -30.82
C GLY A 27 -24.58 43.90 -30.10
N GLN A 28 -24.06 44.19 -28.91
CA GLN A 28 -24.42 45.39 -28.16
C GLN A 28 -23.90 46.67 -28.80
N GLY A 29 -22.66 46.68 -29.30
CA GLY A 29 -22.12 47.84 -30.01
C GLY A 29 -22.93 48.19 -31.27
N THR A 30 -23.33 47.16 -32.02
CA THR A 30 -24.16 47.33 -33.22
C THR A 30 -25.57 47.82 -32.87
N ALA A 31 -26.21 47.21 -31.87
CA ALA A 31 -27.55 47.60 -31.42
C ALA A 31 -27.57 49.03 -30.83
N ALA A 32 -26.53 49.41 -30.09
CA ALA A 32 -26.38 50.76 -29.56
C ALA A 32 -26.18 51.78 -30.69
N GLY A 33 -25.34 51.49 -31.68
CA GLY A 33 -25.12 52.36 -32.84
C GLY A 33 -26.41 52.60 -33.64
N GLN A 34 -27.15 51.54 -33.96
CA GLN A 34 -28.44 51.67 -34.66
C GLN A 34 -29.50 52.39 -33.83
N ALA A 35 -29.48 52.21 -32.50
CA ALA A 35 -30.39 52.93 -31.63
C ALA A 35 -30.08 54.43 -31.60
N VAL A 36 -28.80 54.83 -31.58
CA VAL A 36 -28.36 56.23 -31.68
C VAL A 36 -28.75 56.84 -33.03
N GLU A 37 -28.51 56.14 -34.14
CA GLU A 37 -28.92 56.60 -35.48
C GLU A 37 -30.45 56.77 -35.59
N GLY A 38 -31.21 55.86 -34.97
CA GLY A 38 -32.66 55.97 -34.85
C GLY A 38 -33.11 57.20 -34.04
N ILE A 39 -32.39 57.58 -32.98
CA ILE A 39 -32.69 58.78 -32.16
C ILE A 39 -32.61 60.04 -33.01
N VAL A 40 -31.60 60.14 -33.87
CA VAL A 40 -31.45 61.27 -34.80
C VAL A 40 -32.60 61.34 -35.81
N ARG A 41 -33.11 60.19 -36.29
CA ARG A 41 -34.23 60.13 -37.26
C ARG A 41 -35.62 60.36 -36.65
N GLN A 42 -35.82 59.97 -35.39
CA GLN A 42 -37.09 60.07 -34.68
C GLN A 42 -36.81 60.45 -33.22
N PRO A 43 -36.81 61.76 -32.91
CA PRO A 43 -36.52 62.28 -31.57
C PRO A 43 -37.65 61.98 -30.57
N GLU A 44 -38.90 61.86 -31.04
CA GLU A 44 -40.06 61.51 -30.20
C GLU A 44 -39.94 60.13 -29.53
N ALA A 45 -39.11 59.23 -30.07
CA ALA A 45 -38.86 57.89 -29.55
C ALA A 45 -37.57 57.78 -28.72
N GLU A 46 -36.90 58.90 -28.44
CA GLU A 46 -35.57 58.96 -27.83
C GLU A 46 -35.51 58.28 -26.46
N ASP A 47 -36.44 58.59 -25.56
CA ASP A 47 -36.46 58.03 -24.21
C ASP A 47 -36.62 56.51 -24.20
N LYS A 48 -37.49 55.99 -25.07
CA LYS A 48 -37.70 54.54 -25.21
C LYS A 48 -36.46 53.82 -25.72
N ARG A 49 -35.69 54.43 -26.63
CA ARG A 49 -34.42 53.86 -27.12
C ARG A 49 -33.32 53.96 -26.06
N LYS A 50 -33.18 55.10 -25.37
CA LYS A 50 -32.23 55.26 -24.25
C LYS A 50 -32.47 54.23 -23.15
N GLN A 51 -33.73 54.04 -22.73
CA GLN A 51 -34.08 53.00 -21.75
C GLN A 51 -33.71 51.59 -22.23
N LYS A 52 -33.93 51.28 -23.51
CA LYS A 52 -33.59 49.95 -24.06
C LYS A 52 -32.08 49.71 -24.16
N ILE A 53 -31.29 50.74 -24.46
CA ILE A 53 -29.82 50.64 -24.43
C ILE A 53 -29.35 50.41 -23.00
N LEU A 54 -29.84 51.21 -22.04
CA LEU A 54 -29.49 51.09 -20.62
C LEU A 54 -29.83 49.72 -20.04
N SER A 55 -31.02 49.19 -20.33
CA SER A 55 -31.41 47.85 -19.87
C SER A 55 -30.56 46.74 -20.50
N THR A 56 -30.17 46.90 -21.77
CA THR A 56 -29.28 45.95 -22.46
C THR A 56 -27.87 45.93 -21.86
N ILE A 57 -27.30 47.10 -21.59
CA ILE A 57 -25.98 47.23 -20.93
C ILE A 57 -26.03 46.59 -19.54
N ARG A 58 -27.03 46.95 -18.72
CA ARG A 58 -27.20 46.42 -17.37
C ARG A 58 -27.32 44.89 -17.36
N ASN A 59 -28.10 44.32 -18.28
CA ASN A 59 -28.25 42.87 -18.39
C ASN A 59 -26.92 42.19 -18.72
N SER A 60 -26.12 42.75 -19.64
CA SER A 60 -24.81 42.16 -19.95
C SER A 60 -23.81 42.31 -18.81
N GLU A 61 -23.83 43.41 -18.05
CA GLU A 61 -23.01 43.53 -16.84
C GLU A 61 -23.39 42.50 -15.77
N GLU A 62 -24.69 42.27 -15.57
CA GLU A 62 -25.21 41.24 -14.67
C GLU A 62 -24.79 39.82 -15.10
N LEU A 63 -24.92 39.50 -16.38
CA LEU A 63 -24.45 38.22 -16.94
C LEU A 63 -22.93 38.05 -16.79
N ARG A 64 -22.15 39.10 -17.08
CA ARG A 64 -20.69 39.08 -16.92
C ARG A 64 -20.28 38.84 -15.48
N ARG A 65 -20.91 39.53 -14.53
CA ARG A 65 -20.67 39.35 -13.09
C ARG A 65 -21.01 37.93 -12.64
N GLY A 66 -22.17 37.41 -13.05
CA GLY A 66 -22.57 36.03 -12.76
C GLY A 66 -21.58 34.99 -13.32
N ALA A 67 -21.09 35.19 -14.53
CA ALA A 67 -20.08 34.31 -15.14
C ALA A 67 -18.75 34.33 -14.38
N ILE A 68 -18.29 35.50 -13.94
CA ILE A 68 -17.06 35.65 -13.15
C ILE A 68 -17.19 34.94 -11.79
N GLU A 69 -18.31 35.13 -11.09
CA GLU A 69 -18.53 34.44 -9.80
C GLU A 69 -18.54 32.91 -9.97
N GLN A 70 -19.17 32.39 -11.02
CA GLN A 70 -19.17 30.96 -11.30
C GLN A 70 -17.77 30.45 -11.64
N PHE A 71 -17.00 31.22 -12.41
CA PHE A 71 -15.60 30.89 -12.73
C PHE A 71 -14.72 30.86 -11.48
N GLU A 72 -14.84 31.84 -10.60
CA GLU A 72 -14.09 31.88 -9.33
C GLU A 72 -14.46 30.70 -8.42
N ARG A 73 -15.75 30.35 -8.34
CA ARG A 73 -16.21 29.15 -7.61
C ARG A 73 -15.63 27.86 -8.21
N ALA A 74 -15.62 27.73 -9.53
CA ALA A 74 -15.03 26.58 -10.21
C ALA A 74 -13.52 26.48 -9.94
N ARG A 75 -12.82 27.61 -9.99
CA ARG A 75 -11.38 27.69 -9.68
C ARG A 75 -11.08 27.32 -8.22
N ALA A 76 -11.88 27.79 -7.28
CA ALA A 76 -11.73 27.44 -5.87
C ALA A 76 -11.92 25.93 -5.63
N ARG A 77 -12.92 25.32 -6.28
CA ARG A 77 -13.14 23.86 -6.24
C ARG A 77 -11.97 23.09 -6.85
N LEU A 78 -11.42 23.55 -7.97
CA LEU A 78 -10.26 22.92 -8.60
C LEU A 78 -9.05 22.91 -7.66
N ARG A 79 -8.73 24.06 -7.04
CA ARG A 79 -7.64 24.15 -6.07
C ARG A 79 -7.81 23.20 -4.88
N LYS A 80 -9.05 23.06 -4.38
CA LYS A 80 -9.35 22.12 -3.31
C LYS A 80 -9.06 20.68 -3.73
N VAL A 81 -9.52 20.28 -4.92
CA VAL A 81 -9.27 18.93 -5.45
C VAL A 81 -7.78 18.69 -5.71
N GLU A 82 -7.04 19.69 -6.17
CA GLU A 82 -5.58 19.59 -6.34
C GLU A 82 -4.88 19.34 -5.00
N MET A 83 -5.24 20.08 -3.95
CA MET A 83 -4.71 19.86 -2.60
C MET A 83 -5.03 18.45 -2.08
N GLU A 84 -6.29 18.00 -2.21
CA GLU A 84 -6.70 16.65 -1.78
C GLU A 84 -5.97 15.56 -2.56
N ALA A 85 -5.72 15.76 -3.86
CA ALA A 85 -4.97 14.82 -4.68
C ALA A 85 -3.49 14.75 -4.28
N ASP A 86 -2.87 15.89 -3.96
CA ASP A 86 -1.49 15.94 -3.46
C ASP A 86 -1.34 15.32 -2.07
N GLU A 87 -2.32 15.53 -1.20
CA GLU A 87 -2.40 14.87 0.10
C GLU A 87 -2.54 13.35 -0.05
N TYR A 88 -3.47 12.88 -0.90
CA TYR A 88 -3.64 11.46 -1.18
C TYR A 88 -2.36 10.84 -1.75
N ARG A 89 -1.67 11.54 -2.66
CA ARG A 89 -0.40 11.11 -3.23
C ARG A 89 0.67 10.97 -2.14
N THR A 90 0.81 11.98 -1.28
CA THR A 90 1.84 12.01 -0.22
C THR A 90 1.58 10.94 0.85
N ASN A 91 0.33 10.80 1.28
CA ASN A 91 -0.11 9.78 2.22
C ASN A 91 0.09 8.39 1.64
N GLY A 92 -0.32 8.16 0.39
CA GLY A 92 -0.14 6.88 -0.30
C GLY A 92 1.34 6.47 -0.39
N TYR A 93 2.24 7.38 -0.75
CA TYR A 93 3.69 7.08 -0.74
C TYR A 93 4.20 6.72 0.66
N SER A 94 3.73 7.43 1.70
CA SER A 94 4.14 7.18 3.08
C SER A 94 3.61 5.83 3.60
N GLU A 95 2.38 5.46 3.24
CA GLU A 95 1.78 4.17 3.58
C GLU A 95 2.51 3.02 2.89
N ILE A 96 2.79 3.14 1.59
CA ILE A 96 3.53 2.13 0.83
C ILE A 96 4.92 1.89 1.44
N GLU A 97 5.66 2.94 1.78
CA GLU A 97 6.98 2.76 2.37
C GLU A 97 6.90 2.12 3.76
N ARG A 98 5.87 2.47 4.55
CA ARG A 98 5.61 1.84 5.86
C ARG A 98 5.28 0.35 5.71
N GLU A 99 4.39 -0.01 4.78
CA GLU A 99 4.02 -1.40 4.52
C GLU A 99 5.21 -2.22 4.03
N LYS A 100 6.02 -1.66 3.13
CA LYS A 100 7.26 -2.29 2.67
C LYS A 100 8.21 -2.60 3.82
N VAL A 101 8.45 -1.63 4.72
CA VAL A 101 9.31 -1.86 5.90
C VAL A 101 8.70 -2.92 6.82
N ASN A 102 7.39 -2.88 7.07
CA ASN A 102 6.71 -3.87 7.88
C ASN A 102 6.83 -5.29 7.29
N LEU A 103 6.67 -5.43 5.97
CA LEU A 103 6.80 -6.70 5.26
C LEU A 103 8.22 -7.25 5.33
N ILE A 104 9.23 -6.38 5.16
CA ILE A 104 10.64 -6.75 5.31
C ILE A 104 10.89 -7.27 6.72
N ASN A 105 10.45 -6.55 7.75
CA ASN A 105 10.64 -6.93 9.15
C ASN A 105 9.94 -8.27 9.48
N ALA A 106 8.70 -8.46 9.04
CA ALA A 106 7.96 -9.71 9.23
C ALA A 106 8.63 -10.90 8.52
N THR A 107 9.21 -10.66 7.33
CA THR A 107 9.98 -11.67 6.59
C THR A 107 11.27 -12.01 7.33
N LEU A 108 11.97 -11.01 7.86
CA LEU A 108 13.20 -11.18 8.64
C LEU A 108 12.96 -12.00 9.91
N ASP A 109 11.90 -11.70 10.64
CA ASP A 109 11.50 -12.45 11.83
C ASP A 109 11.15 -13.91 11.49
N SER A 110 10.44 -14.12 10.37
CA SER A 110 10.08 -15.46 9.90
C SER A 110 11.33 -16.27 9.52
N LEU A 111 12.30 -15.64 8.85
CA LEU A 111 13.58 -16.27 8.51
C LEU A 111 14.39 -16.62 9.76
N LYS A 112 14.43 -15.73 10.75
CA LYS A 112 15.13 -15.99 12.02
C LYS A 112 14.50 -17.17 12.78
N ARG A 113 13.16 -17.25 12.81
CA ARG A 113 12.45 -18.40 13.41
C ARG A 113 12.78 -19.69 12.67
N LEU A 114 12.81 -19.66 11.35
CA LEU A 114 13.15 -20.83 10.52
C LEU A 114 14.59 -21.29 10.78
N GLU A 115 15.54 -20.36 10.90
CA GLU A 115 16.93 -20.65 11.22
C GLU A 115 17.07 -21.32 12.59
N ASN A 116 16.40 -20.79 13.61
CA ASN A 116 16.38 -21.41 14.94
C ASN A 116 15.80 -22.83 14.91
N PHE A 117 14.67 -23.02 14.22
CA PHE A 117 14.05 -24.34 14.07
C PHE A 117 14.97 -25.34 13.37
N LYS A 118 15.68 -24.89 12.32
CA LYS A 118 16.67 -25.73 11.62
C LYS A 118 17.80 -26.14 12.57
N ASN A 119 18.31 -25.21 13.38
CA ASN A 119 19.38 -25.49 14.33
C ASN A 119 18.94 -26.52 15.39
N GLU A 120 17.72 -26.37 15.92
CA GLU A 120 17.14 -27.35 16.86
C GLU A 120 16.94 -28.72 16.22
N THR A 121 16.46 -28.75 14.97
CA THR A 121 16.26 -30.00 14.22
C THR A 121 17.58 -30.72 13.98
N ILE A 122 18.63 -29.99 13.57
CA ILE A 122 19.97 -30.56 13.38
C ILE A 122 20.49 -31.15 14.68
N PHE A 123 20.35 -30.43 15.80
CA PHE A 123 20.77 -30.93 17.11
C PHE A 123 20.03 -32.21 17.52
N PHE A 124 18.71 -32.24 17.33
CA PHE A 124 17.90 -33.43 17.61
C PHE A 124 18.31 -34.64 16.77
N GLU A 125 18.49 -34.44 15.46
CA GLU A 125 18.91 -35.49 14.53
C GLU A 125 20.32 -36.01 14.86
N GLN A 126 21.25 -35.12 15.26
CA GLN A 126 22.57 -35.52 15.74
C GLN A 126 22.48 -36.41 16.97
N GLN A 127 21.69 -36.01 17.97
CA GLN A 127 21.50 -36.83 19.18
C GLN A 127 20.84 -38.17 18.86
N ARG A 128 19.87 -38.19 17.94
CA ARG A 128 19.23 -39.42 17.48
C ARG A 128 20.26 -40.35 16.83
N ALA A 129 21.09 -39.84 15.92
CA ALA A 129 22.12 -40.61 15.25
C ALA A 129 23.16 -41.17 16.25
N ILE A 130 23.61 -40.34 17.20
CA ILE A 130 24.55 -40.77 18.26
C ILE A 130 23.94 -41.91 19.08
N ASN A 131 22.68 -41.78 19.50
CA ASN A 131 22.03 -42.81 20.32
C ASN A 131 21.82 -44.11 19.55
N GLN A 132 21.46 -44.04 18.26
CA GLN A 132 21.37 -45.22 17.40
C GLN A 132 22.70 -45.95 17.27
N VAL A 133 23.78 -45.22 16.98
CA VAL A 133 25.13 -45.81 16.89
C VAL A 133 25.55 -46.40 18.24
N ARG A 134 25.32 -45.69 19.35
CA ARG A 134 25.63 -46.18 20.70
C ARG A 134 24.92 -47.50 20.98
N GLN A 135 23.64 -47.61 20.63
CA GLN A 135 22.85 -48.83 20.85
C GLN A 135 23.35 -49.98 19.98
N GLN A 136 23.70 -49.72 18.72
CA GLN A 136 24.28 -50.73 17.83
C GLN A 136 25.64 -51.24 18.35
N VAL A 137 26.53 -50.33 18.73
CA VAL A 137 27.84 -50.67 19.30
C VAL A 137 27.68 -51.48 20.59
N PHE A 138 26.73 -51.09 21.45
CA PHE A 138 26.44 -51.81 22.69
C PHE A 138 25.97 -53.24 22.41
N GLN A 139 25.00 -53.41 21.51
CA GLN A 139 24.50 -54.74 21.11
C GLN A 139 25.60 -55.61 20.50
N GLN A 140 26.43 -55.04 19.63
CA GLN A 140 27.56 -55.76 19.03
C GLN A 140 28.60 -56.17 20.08
N THR A 141 28.91 -55.27 21.01
CA THR A 141 29.85 -55.53 22.11
C THR A 141 29.34 -56.62 23.03
N LEU A 142 28.05 -56.58 23.42
CA LEU A 142 27.42 -57.64 24.21
C LEU A 142 27.44 -58.99 23.48
N LYS A 143 27.08 -59.02 22.19
CA LYS A 143 27.12 -60.26 21.39
C LYS A 143 28.54 -60.83 21.32
N ARG A 144 29.55 -59.97 21.17
CA ARG A 144 30.96 -60.39 21.15
C ARG A 144 31.42 -60.89 22.53
N ALA A 145 31.09 -60.17 23.60
CA ALA A 145 31.44 -60.57 24.97
C ALA A 145 30.82 -61.92 25.33
N LEU A 146 29.54 -62.14 24.98
CA LEU A 146 28.86 -63.41 25.16
C LEU A 146 29.54 -64.54 24.37
N GLY A 147 29.92 -64.29 23.12
CA GLY A 147 30.69 -65.24 22.31
C GLY A 147 32.03 -65.63 22.96
N THR A 148 32.78 -64.65 23.47
CA THR A 148 34.05 -64.89 24.19
C THR A 148 33.80 -65.67 25.48
N LEU A 149 32.83 -65.26 26.30
CA LEU A 149 32.50 -65.94 27.56
C LEU A 149 32.15 -67.41 27.31
N ASN A 150 31.33 -67.68 26.29
CA ASN A 150 30.93 -69.04 25.93
C ASN A 150 32.12 -69.90 25.47
N SER A 151 33.13 -69.29 24.84
CA SER A 151 34.37 -70.00 24.45
C SER A 151 35.35 -70.23 25.60
N CYS A 152 35.30 -69.42 26.65
CA CYS A 152 36.19 -69.50 27.82
C CYS A 152 35.57 -70.28 29.00
N LEU A 153 34.29 -70.63 28.92
CA LEU A 153 33.54 -71.32 29.97
C LEU A 153 34.16 -72.71 30.23
N ASN A 154 34.85 -72.86 31.35
CA ASN A 154 35.43 -74.11 31.82
C ASN A 154 35.11 -74.31 33.31
N SER A 155 35.36 -75.51 33.86
CA SER A 155 34.99 -75.83 35.24
C SER A 155 35.62 -74.90 36.29
N GLU A 156 36.84 -74.41 36.06
CA GLU A 156 37.53 -73.44 36.93
C GLU A 156 36.84 -72.06 36.93
N LEU A 157 36.51 -71.54 35.74
CA LEU A 157 35.81 -70.26 35.60
C LEU A 157 34.41 -70.33 36.22
N HIS A 158 33.69 -71.43 36.02
CA HIS A 158 32.39 -71.67 36.67
C HIS A 158 32.48 -71.65 38.19
N PHE A 159 33.46 -72.34 38.77
CA PHE A 159 33.63 -72.40 40.22
C PHE A 159 33.92 -71.01 40.81
N ARG A 160 34.83 -70.25 40.18
CA ARG A 160 35.13 -68.86 40.57
C ARG A 160 33.89 -67.97 40.52
N THR A 161 33.18 -67.97 39.39
CA THR A 161 31.98 -67.15 39.24
C THR A 161 30.89 -67.50 40.26
N ILE A 162 30.69 -68.78 40.58
CA ILE A 162 29.73 -69.20 41.62
C ILE A 162 30.18 -68.72 43.00
N SER A 163 31.45 -68.91 43.35
CA SER A 163 32.01 -68.46 44.63
C SER A 163 31.90 -66.94 44.79
N ASP A 164 32.21 -66.18 43.73
CA ASP A 164 32.11 -64.72 43.71
C ASP A 164 30.65 -64.26 43.88
N ASN A 165 29.70 -64.87 43.16
CA ASN A 165 28.28 -64.55 43.28
C ASN A 165 27.72 -64.87 44.68
N ILE A 166 28.14 -65.98 45.31
CA ILE A 166 27.77 -66.31 46.70
C ILE A 166 28.33 -65.24 47.66
N GLY A 167 29.58 -64.82 47.47
CA GLY A 167 30.20 -63.75 48.26
C GLY A 167 29.48 -62.40 48.12
N ILE A 168 29.07 -62.03 46.89
CA ILE A 168 28.27 -60.82 46.64
C ILE A 168 26.92 -60.94 47.33
N LEU A 169 26.21 -62.06 47.20
CA LEU A 169 24.91 -62.25 47.84
C LEU A 169 25.00 -62.14 49.37
N GLY A 170 26.02 -62.74 49.97
CA GLY A 170 26.29 -62.63 51.41
C GLY A 170 26.74 -61.25 51.88
N SER A 171 27.09 -60.33 50.96
CA SER A 171 27.40 -58.93 51.27
C SER A 171 26.21 -57.96 51.10
N VAL A 172 25.10 -58.46 50.55
CA VAL A 172 23.85 -57.71 50.33
C VAL A 172 22.83 -57.98 51.46
N GLU A 173 23.09 -58.98 52.33
CA GLU A 173 22.47 -59.13 53.66
C GLU A 173 23.22 -58.33 54.74
#